data_AF-A0A2D6M9U6-F1
#
_entry.id   AF-A0A2D6M9U6-F1
#
_cell.length_a   1.000
_cell.length_b   1.000
_cell.length_c   1.000
_cell.angle_alpha   90.00
_cell.angle_beta   90.00
_cell.angle_gamma   90.00
#
_symmetry.space_group_name_H-M   'P 1'
#
loop_
_entity.id
_entity.type
_entity.pdbx_description
1 polymer ?
#
loop_
_entity_poly.entity_id
_entity_poly.type
_entity_poly.pdbx_seq_one_letter_code
_entity_poly.pdbx_strand_id
1 'polypeptide(L)'
;MSRYTNKKKLINASEYYEPLRKGRGLRAIEQYATIIMKYPTVRERAKLMSNTHIWKYGDRYYKLAHQYYGDSRLWWIIAWYNARPTEVDISFGDVIRIPLNVENVLRVLGY
;
A
#
# COMPACT_ATOMS: atom_id res chain seq x y z
N MET A 1 -7.38 6.35 -13.26
CA MET A 1 -6.79 7.34 -12.34
C MET A 1 -5.28 7.35 -12.53
N SER A 2 -4.62 8.52 -12.56
CA SER A 2 -3.16 8.61 -12.71
C SER A 2 -2.46 8.29 -11.39
N ARG A 3 -1.40 7.48 -11.42
CA ARG A 3 -0.55 7.10 -10.27
C ARG A 3 0.06 8.30 -9.52
N TYR A 4 0.04 9.50 -10.11
CA TYR A 4 0.64 10.71 -9.55
C TYR A 4 -0.38 11.72 -9.02
N THR A 5 -1.69 11.42 -9.12
CA THR A 5 -2.74 12.28 -8.59
C THR A 5 -2.54 12.47 -7.08
N ASN A 6 -2.71 13.70 -6.57
CA ASN A 6 -2.60 14.06 -5.14
C ASN A 6 -1.23 13.87 -4.46
N LYS A 7 -0.14 13.67 -5.20
CA LYS A 7 1.21 13.59 -4.59
C LYS A 7 1.78 14.98 -4.28
N LYS A 8 2.12 15.21 -3.01
CA LYS A 8 2.87 16.40 -2.59
C LYS A 8 4.20 16.45 -3.33
N LYS A 9 4.54 17.60 -3.90
CA LYS A 9 5.86 17.85 -4.48
C LYS A 9 6.77 18.47 -3.42
N LEU A 10 8.02 18.02 -3.38
CA LEU A 10 9.08 18.48 -2.50
C LEU A 10 10.15 19.15 -3.34
N ILE A 11 10.67 20.26 -2.85
CA ILE A 11 11.74 21.01 -3.51
C ILE A 11 13.01 20.88 -2.67
N ASN A 12 13.99 20.16 -3.22
CA ASN A 12 15.29 19.92 -2.61
C ASN A 12 16.25 21.05 -2.98
N ALA A 13 16.10 22.21 -2.35
CA ALA A 13 16.96 23.38 -2.57
C ALA A 13 17.97 23.63 -1.45
N SER A 14 17.76 23.06 -0.25
CA SER A 14 18.65 23.26 0.89
C SER A 14 20.04 22.65 0.67
N GLU A 15 21.02 23.16 1.42
CA GLU A 15 22.40 22.66 1.39
C GLU A 15 22.49 21.18 1.78
N TYR A 16 21.65 20.73 2.71
CA TYR A 16 21.54 19.31 3.07
C TYR A 16 21.31 18.39 1.86
N TYR A 17 20.59 18.85 0.83
CA TYR A 17 20.31 18.10 -0.39
C TYR A 17 21.24 18.46 -1.57
N GLU A 18 22.31 19.22 -1.33
CA GLU A 18 23.27 19.62 -2.37
C GLU A 18 23.83 18.44 -3.19
N PRO A 19 24.14 17.27 -2.60
CA PRO A 19 24.65 16.13 -3.35
C PRO A 19 23.71 15.64 -4.47
N LEU A 20 22.40 15.85 -4.34
CA LEU A 20 21.41 15.43 -5.35
C LEU A 20 21.47 16.28 -6.62
N ARG A 21 21.89 17.54 -6.51
CA ARG A 21 21.74 18.58 -7.55
C ARG A 21 23.07 19.08 -8.13
N LYS A 22 24.16 19.05 -7.35
CA LYS A 22 25.48 19.57 -7.76
C LYS A 22 26.03 18.91 -9.02
N GLY A 23 25.99 17.57 -9.07
CA GLY A 23 26.48 16.80 -10.23
C GLY A 23 25.69 17.03 -11.52
N ARG A 24 24.51 17.67 -11.43
CA ARG A 24 23.65 18.02 -12.57
C ARG A 24 23.67 19.53 -12.89
N GLY A 25 24.43 20.33 -12.14
CA GLY A 25 24.44 21.79 -12.28
C GLY A 25 23.10 22.46 -11.89
N LEU A 26 22.27 21.80 -11.09
CA LEU A 26 20.92 22.27 -10.76
C LEU A 26 20.89 23.07 -9.45
N ARG A 27 20.08 24.14 -9.42
CA ARG A 27 19.83 24.95 -8.21
C ARG A 27 18.86 24.28 -7.23
N ALA A 28 17.93 23.50 -7.75
CA ALA A 28 16.99 22.70 -6.96
C ALA A 28 16.54 21.48 -7.77
N ILE A 29 16.04 20.46 -7.07
CA ILE A 29 15.35 19.33 -7.69
C ILE A 29 13.95 19.23 -7.10
N GLU A 30 12.95 19.15 -7.97
CA GLU A 30 11.58 18.86 -7.57
C GLU A 30 11.34 17.35 -7.66
N GLN A 31 10.78 16.76 -6.60
CA GLN A 31 10.44 15.35 -6.54
C GLN A 31 9.07 15.14 -5.90
N TYR A 32 8.41 14.02 -6.20
CA TYR A 32 7.21 13.63 -5.48
C TYR A 32 7.57 13.03 -4.13
N ALA A 33 6.86 13.46 -3.08
CA ALA A 33 6.95 12.84 -1.76
C ALA A 33 6.45 11.39 -1.81
N THR A 34 7.03 10.54 -0.96
CA THR A 34 6.48 9.22 -0.66
C THR A 34 5.09 9.39 -0.03
N ILE A 35 4.10 8.67 -0.55
CA ILE A 35 2.74 8.67 0.04
C ILE A 35 2.81 8.00 1.41
N ILE A 36 2.18 8.64 2.40
CA ILE A 36 1.97 8.03 3.72
C ILE A 36 0.59 7.37 3.69
N MET A 37 0.57 6.04 3.56
CA MET A 37 -0.66 5.26 3.61
C MET A 37 -1.02 4.95 5.05
N LYS A 38 -2.30 5.16 5.42
CA LYS A 38 -2.81 4.74 6.73
C LYS A 38 -3.37 3.32 6.67
N TYR A 39 -3.42 2.65 7.81
CA TYR A 39 -4.24 1.45 7.96
C TYR A 39 -5.71 1.83 8.08
N PRO A 40 -6.64 1.04 7.51
CA PRO A 40 -8.06 1.32 7.65
C PRO A 40 -8.49 1.13 9.10
N THR A 41 -9.28 2.05 9.63
CA THR A 41 -9.88 1.92 10.97
C THR A 41 -10.96 0.82 10.99
N VAL A 42 -11.37 0.38 12.18
CA VAL A 42 -12.48 -0.59 12.32
C VAL A 42 -13.75 -0.10 11.62
N ARG A 43 -14.09 1.20 11.76
CA ARG A 43 -15.26 1.81 11.13
C ARG A 43 -15.16 1.87 9.61
N GLU A 44 -13.97 2.09 9.06
CA GLU A 44 -13.75 2.09 7.61
C GLU A 44 -13.82 0.67 7.04
N ARG A 45 -13.23 -0.32 7.73
CA ARG A 45 -13.35 -1.73 7.33
C ARG A 45 -14.80 -2.22 7.32
N ALA A 46 -15.62 -1.78 8.28
CA ALA A 46 -17.03 -2.14 8.33
C ALA A 46 -17.85 -1.66 7.12
N LYS A 47 -17.36 -0.62 6.41
CA LYS A 47 -18.00 -0.10 5.19
C LYS A 47 -17.51 -0.78 3.91
N LEU A 48 -16.49 -1.63 4.01
CA LEU A 48 -15.88 -2.30 2.86
C LEU A 48 -16.33 -3.77 2.81
N MET A 49 -16.77 -4.21 1.64
CA MET A 49 -17.04 -5.62 1.42
C MET A 49 -15.73 -6.41 1.48
N SER A 50 -15.69 -7.45 2.31
CA SER A 50 -14.52 -8.31 2.44
C SER A 50 -14.91 -9.75 2.73
N ASN A 51 -14.12 -10.69 2.21
CA ASN A 51 -14.24 -12.11 2.51
C ASN A 51 -13.32 -12.49 3.67
N THR A 52 -13.80 -13.39 4.51
CA THR A 52 -13.02 -14.01 5.58
C THR A 52 -12.20 -15.15 4.99
N HIS A 53 -10.89 -15.16 5.25
CA HIS A 53 -10.00 -16.24 4.86
C HIS A 53 -9.22 -16.73 6.09
N ILE A 54 -9.26 -18.04 6.32
CA ILE A 54 -8.49 -18.69 7.39
C ILE A 54 -7.14 -19.08 6.81
N TRP A 55 -6.07 -18.54 7.38
CA TRP A 55 -4.71 -18.76 6.92
C TRP A 55 -4.31 -20.22 7.13
N LYS A 56 -3.79 -20.86 6.08
CA LYS A 56 -3.40 -22.26 6.07
C LYS A 56 -2.04 -22.48 5.43
N TYR A 57 -1.52 -23.68 5.59
CA TYR A 57 -0.26 -24.09 4.97
C TYR A 57 -0.29 -23.85 3.45
N GLY A 58 0.79 -23.24 2.94
CA GLY A 58 0.94 -22.93 1.52
C GLY A 58 0.29 -21.63 1.05
N ASP A 59 -0.46 -20.95 1.92
CA ASP A 59 -0.97 -19.61 1.65
C ASP A 59 0.17 -18.62 1.47
N ARG A 60 -0.07 -17.72 0.52
CA ARG A 60 0.78 -16.59 0.20
C ARG A 60 -0.11 -15.43 -0.23
N TYR A 61 0.22 -14.21 0.17
CA TYR A 61 -0.55 -13.03 -0.20
C TYR A 61 -0.66 -12.87 -1.71
N TYR A 62 0.39 -13.17 -2.48
CA TYR A 62 0.34 -13.06 -3.94
C TYR A 62 -0.60 -14.10 -4.57
N LYS A 63 -0.72 -15.30 -3.98
CA LYS A 63 -1.67 -16.33 -4.44
C LYS A 63 -3.10 -15.89 -4.16
N LEU A 64 -3.35 -15.36 -2.97
CA LEU A 64 -4.67 -14.82 -2.60
C LEU A 64 -5.03 -13.62 -3.48
N ALA A 65 -4.09 -12.69 -3.73
CA ALA A 65 -4.35 -11.57 -4.63
C ALA A 65 -4.65 -12.02 -6.06
N HIS A 66 -3.93 -13.02 -6.58
CA HIS A 66 -4.28 -13.59 -7.88
C HIS A 66 -5.68 -14.21 -7.88
N GLN A 67 -6.01 -14.98 -6.84
CA GLN A 67 -7.32 -15.63 -6.72
C GLN A 67 -8.48 -14.63 -6.62
N TYR A 68 -8.33 -13.56 -5.84
CA TYR A 68 -9.42 -12.63 -5.55
C TYR A 68 -9.45 -11.41 -6.48
N TYR A 69 -8.31 -10.97 -7.00
CA TYR A 69 -8.20 -9.77 -7.84
C TYR A 69 -7.75 -10.05 -9.27
N GLY A 70 -7.38 -11.29 -9.59
CA GLY A 70 -6.77 -11.64 -10.87
C GLY A 70 -5.31 -11.17 -11.03
N ASP A 71 -4.78 -10.41 -10.07
CA ASP A 71 -3.45 -9.79 -10.17
C ASP A 71 -2.63 -9.98 -8.88
N SER A 72 -1.61 -10.84 -8.97
CA SER A 72 -0.66 -11.14 -7.90
C SER A 72 0.08 -9.89 -7.39
N ARG A 73 0.22 -8.83 -8.21
CA ARG A 73 0.93 -7.60 -7.83
C ARG A 73 0.19 -6.78 -6.78
N LEU A 74 -1.10 -7.09 -6.55
CA LEU A 74 -1.96 -6.42 -5.59
C LEU A 74 -1.93 -7.07 -4.19
N TRP A 75 -1.01 -8.01 -3.95
CA TRP A 75 -0.83 -8.71 -2.67
C TRP A 75 -0.71 -7.77 -1.47
N TRP A 76 -0.03 -6.65 -1.66
CA TRP A 76 0.22 -5.67 -0.61
C TRP A 76 -1.06 -5.05 -0.09
N ILE A 77 -2.14 -5.01 -0.88
CA ILE A 77 -3.44 -4.49 -0.43
C ILE A 77 -4.00 -5.38 0.67
N ILE A 78 -3.88 -6.71 0.53
CA ILE A 78 -4.33 -7.66 1.55
C ILE A 78 -3.49 -7.49 2.82
N ALA A 79 -2.18 -7.42 2.68
CA ALA A 79 -1.25 -7.24 3.80
C ALA A 79 -1.52 -5.93 4.56
N TRP A 80 -1.66 -4.81 3.83
CA TRP A 80 -1.92 -3.50 4.39
C TRP A 80 -3.31 -3.42 5.03
N TYR A 81 -4.35 -3.95 4.37
CA TYR A 81 -5.72 -3.95 4.90
C TYR A 81 -5.83 -4.64 6.27
N ASN A 82 -5.04 -5.69 6.49
CA ASN A 82 -5.01 -6.46 7.73
C ASN A 82 -3.98 -5.95 8.75
N ALA A 83 -3.21 -4.91 8.44
CA ALA A 83 -2.08 -4.44 9.24
C ALA A 83 -1.07 -5.57 9.57
N ARG A 84 -0.86 -6.49 8.62
CA ARG A 84 0.09 -7.60 8.71
C ARG A 84 0.97 -7.59 7.46
N PRO A 85 2.01 -6.75 7.44
CA PRO A 85 2.78 -6.45 6.23
C PRO A 85 3.54 -7.68 5.70
N THR A 86 3.90 -8.62 6.58
CA THR A 86 4.59 -9.85 6.20
C THR A 86 3.76 -11.08 6.58
N GLU A 87 3.96 -12.16 5.83
CA GLU A 87 3.29 -13.45 6.10
C GLU A 87 3.80 -14.11 7.37
N VAL A 88 5.01 -13.74 7.83
CA VAL A 88 5.60 -14.20 9.09
C VAL A 88 4.77 -13.73 10.28
N ASP A 89 4.04 -12.63 10.13
CA ASP A 89 3.14 -12.09 11.16
C ASP A 89 1.82 -12.88 11.26
N ILE A 90 1.59 -13.92 10.45
CA ILE A 90 0.34 -14.68 10.39
C ILE A 90 0.57 -16.15 10.78
N SER A 91 -0.11 -16.59 11.83
CA SER A 91 -0.11 -17.99 12.26
C SER A 91 -1.14 -18.81 11.49
N PHE A 92 -0.94 -20.12 11.38
CA PHE A 92 -1.97 -21.00 10.83
C PHE A 92 -3.23 -20.96 11.69
N GLY A 93 -4.39 -20.90 11.05
CA GLY A 93 -5.67 -20.69 11.70
C GLY A 93 -6.05 -19.22 11.92
N ASP A 94 -5.12 -18.27 11.73
CA ASP A 94 -5.45 -16.86 11.84
C ASP A 94 -6.44 -16.45 10.76
N VAL A 95 -7.33 -15.53 11.14
CA VAL A 95 -8.31 -14.97 10.22
C VAL A 95 -7.77 -13.67 9.63
N ILE A 96 -7.65 -13.63 8.30
CA ILE A 96 -7.44 -12.40 7.55
C ILE A 96 -8.69 -12.05 6.73
N ARG A 97 -8.84 -10.76 6.42
CA ARG A 97 -9.94 -10.23 5.61
C ARG A 97 -9.42 -9.81 4.25
N ILE A 98 -10.05 -10.27 3.19
CA ILE A 98 -9.69 -9.96 1.81
C ILE A 98 -10.72 -8.99 1.25
N PRO A 99 -10.39 -7.70 1.07
CA PRO A 99 -11.35 -6.72 0.60
C PRO A 99 -11.68 -6.92 -0.88
N LEU A 100 -12.97 -6.92 -1.25
CA LEU A 100 -13.40 -7.30 -2.61
C LEU A 100 -13.32 -6.15 -3.63
N ASN A 101 -13.22 -4.91 -3.18
CA ASN A 101 -13.14 -3.74 -4.05
C ASN A 101 -11.83 -2.97 -3.79
N VAL A 102 -10.84 -3.22 -4.64
CA VAL A 102 -9.51 -2.61 -4.57
C VAL A 102 -9.58 -1.08 -4.60
N GLU A 103 -10.37 -0.51 -5.50
CA GLU A 103 -10.50 0.93 -5.67
C GLU A 103 -11.00 1.63 -4.39
N ASN A 104 -12.02 1.07 -3.74
CA ASN A 104 -12.54 1.60 -2.48
C ASN A 104 -11.52 1.49 -1.35
N VAL A 105 -10.72 0.42 -1.32
CA VAL A 105 -9.64 0.27 -0.33
C VAL A 105 -8.60 1.35 -0.54
N LEU A 106 -8.12 1.55 -1.78
CA LEU A 106 -7.10 2.56 -2.10
C LEU A 106 -7.51 3.96 -1.61
N ARG A 107 -8.76 4.35 -1.86
CA ARG A 107 -9.32 5.62 -1.35
C ARG A 107 -9.28 5.71 0.18
N VAL A 108 -9.62 4.62 0.88
CA VAL A 108 -9.55 4.57 2.35
C VAL A 108 -8.11 4.65 2.86
N LEU A 109 -7.15 4.03 2.15
CA LEU A 109 -5.73 4.08 2.53
C LEU A 109 -5.09 5.45 2.25
N GLY A 110 -5.77 6.32 1.49
CA GLY A 110 -5.27 7.62 1.06
C GLY A 110 -4.32 7.52 -0.15
N TYR A 111 -4.54 6.53 -1.02
CA TYR A 111 -3.79 6.28 -2.25
C TYR A 111 -4.43 6.93 -3.47
#